data_AF-A0A6H1ZQY1-F1
#
_entry.id   AF-A0A6H1ZQY1-F1
#
_cell.length_a   1.000
_cell.length_b   1.000
_cell.length_c   1.000
_cell.angle_alpha   90.00
_cell.angle_beta   90.00
_cell.angle_gamma   90.00
#
_symmetry.space_group_name_H-M   'P 1'
#
loop_
_entity.id
_entity.type
_entity.pdbx_description
1 polymer ?
#
loop_
_entity_poly.entity_id
_entity_poly.type
_entity_poly.pdbx_seq_one_letter_code
_entity_poly.pdbx_strand_id
1 'polypeptide(L)' 'MPDGYERMRDTFMMQGMKEKAAKTKAAKIWNSKHPDNPVTGKHGKKRKRLLDYKKG' A
#
# COMPACT_ATOMS: atom_id res chain seq x y z
N MET A 1 2.14 12.57 -0.25
CA MET A 1 1.74 11.47 0.66
C MET A 1 1.17 12.13 1.91
N PRO A 2 0.14 11.59 2.58
CA PRO A 2 -0.34 12.18 3.83
C PRO A 2 0.74 12.16 4.91
N ASP A 3 0.89 13.21 5.70
CA ASP A 3 1.93 13.32 6.74
C ASP A 3 1.90 12.13 7.72
N GLY A 4 0.70 11.66 8.09
CA GLY A 4 0.55 10.52 8.97
C GLY A 4 0.98 9.19 8.34
N TYR A 5 0.96 9.07 7.00
CA TYR A 5 1.54 7.93 6.30
C TYR A 5 3.07 7.98 6.33
N GLU A 6 3.66 9.15 6.11
CA GLU A 6 5.12 9.32 6.10
C GLU A 6 5.73 8.98 7.45
N ARG A 7 5.13 9.48 8.55
CA ARG A 7 5.55 9.13 9.92
C ARG A 7 5.50 7.62 10.18
N MET A 8 4.45 6.92 9.71
CA MET A 8 4.35 5.47 9.87
C MET A 8 5.42 4.73 9.07
N ARG A 9 5.64 5.13 7.81
CA ARG A 9 6.71 4.55 6.97
C ARG A 9 8.07 4.70 7.66
N ASP A 10 8.37 5.90 8.14
CA ASP A 10 9.68 6.21 8.71
C ASP A 10 9.87 5.49 10.05
N THR A 11 8.81 5.34 10.85
CA THR A 11 8.83 4.52 12.07
C THR A 11 9.20 3.06 11.76
N PHE A 12 8.61 2.48 10.72
CA PHE A 12 8.95 1.10 10.33
C PHE A 12 10.37 0.98 9.77
N MET A 13 10.86 2.00 9.06
CA MET A 13 12.25 2.04 8.59
C MET A 13 13.23 2.14 9.75
N MET A 14 12.94 2.97 10.76
CA MET A 14 13.74 3.07 11.99
C MET A 14 13.76 1.76 12.78
N GLN A 15 12.70 0.96 12.70
CA GLN A 15 12.65 -0.40 13.28
C GLN A 15 13.46 -1.43 12.49
N GLY A 16 14.21 -1.01 11.46
CA GLY A 16 15.03 -1.90 10.63
C GLY A 16 14.27 -2.57 9.49
N MET A 17 13.03 -2.15 9.18
CA MET A 17 12.36 -2.67 7.99
C MET A 17 12.94 -2.05 6.73
N LYS A 18 13.12 -2.90 5.71
CA LYS A 18 13.40 -2.43 4.35
C LYS A 18 12.28 -1.50 3.88
N GLU A 19 12.64 -0.43 3.19
CA GLU A 19 11.73 0.61 2.71
C GLU A 19 10.48 0.04 2.01
N LYS A 20 10.64 -1.00 1.17
CA LYS A 20 9.52 -1.67 0.48
C LYS A 20 8.53 -2.32 1.46
N ALA A 21 9.02 -2.95 2.51
CA ALA A 21 8.20 -3.55 3.56
C ALA A 21 7.53 -2.47 4.43
N ALA A 22 8.28 -1.43 4.80
CA ALA A 22 7.78 -0.28 5.54
C ALA A 22 6.63 0.42 4.80
N LYS A 23 6.81 0.72 3.50
CA LYS A 23 5.78 1.30 2.62
C LYS A 23 4.52 0.43 2.56
N THR A 24 4.69 -0.88 2.40
CA THR A 24 3.57 -1.83 2.32
C THR A 24 2.81 -1.91 3.64
N LYS A 25 3.52 -1.95 4.77
CA LYS A 25 2.92 -2.03 6.11
C LYS A 25 2.22 -0.74 6.48
N ALA A 26 2.86 0.41 6.26
CA ALA A 26 2.27 1.73 6.45
C ALA A 26 1.02 1.91 5.59
N ALA A 27 1.05 1.48 4.33
CA ALA A 27 -0.10 1.61 3.44
C ALA A 27 -1.28 0.76 3.89
N LYS A 28 -1.06 -0.49 4.34
CA LYS A 28 -2.13 -1.33 4.90
C LYS A 28 -2.80 -0.68 6.10
N ILE A 29 -2.02 -0.14 7.03
CA ILE A 29 -2.54 0.49 8.25
C ILE A 29 -3.27 1.79 7.90
N TRP A 30 -2.69 2.63 7.04
CA TRP A 30 -3.32 3.87 6.61
C TRP A 30 -4.65 3.61 5.90
N ASN A 31 -4.66 2.72 4.90
CA ASN A 31 -5.87 2.39 4.13
C ASN A 31 -6.96 1.75 5.00
N SER A 32 -6.58 0.98 6.02
CA SER A 32 -7.55 0.42 6.98
C SER A 32 -8.26 1.49 7.80
N LYS A 33 -7.62 2.64 8.01
CA LYS A 33 -8.17 3.79 8.76
C LYS A 33 -8.80 4.84 7.85
N HIS A 34 -8.43 4.86 6.57
CA HIS A 34 -8.88 5.84 5.58
C HIS A 34 -9.46 5.11 4.36
N PRO A 35 -10.64 4.48 4.51
CA PRO A 35 -11.29 3.77 3.40
C PRO A 35 -11.61 4.68 2.22
N ASP A 36 -11.91 5.95 2.48
CA ASP A 36 -12.30 6.93 1.45
C ASP A 36 -11.09 7.55 0.72
N ASN A 37 -9.89 7.50 1.32
CA ASN A 37 -8.67 8.06 0.73
C ASN A 37 -7.46 7.13 0.94
N PRO A 38 -7.41 5.99 0.22
CA PRO A 38 -6.34 5.03 0.34
C PRO A 38 -5.07 5.54 -0.35
N VAL A 39 -3.96 5.45 0.37
CA VAL A 39 -2.62 5.89 -0.06
C VAL A 39 -1.98 4.93 -1.07
N THR A 40 -2.40 3.67 -1.06
CA THR A 40 -2.10 2.72 -2.14
C THR A 40 -3.38 1.97 -2.48
N GLY A 41 -4.18 2.45 -3.44
CA GLY A 41 -5.46 1.82 -3.66
C GLY A 41 -6.35 2.33 -4.80
N LYS A 42 -5.90 2.22 -6.05
CA LYS A 42 -6.76 1.72 -7.16
C LYS A 42 -6.08 0.63 -8.01
N HIS A 43 -4.99 0.02 -7.55
CA HIS A 43 -4.33 -1.08 -8.28
C HIS A 43 -4.69 -2.44 -7.67
N GLY A 44 -5.91 -2.90 -7.93
CA GLY A 44 -6.37 -4.20 -7.41
C GLY A 44 -7.35 -5.00 -8.27
N LYS A 45 -8.09 -4.39 -9.20
CA LYS A 45 -9.06 -5.17 -10.03
C LYS A 45 -8.71 -5.33 -11.51
N LYS A 46 -7.71 -4.62 -12.06
CA LYS A 46 -7.38 -4.75 -13.50
C LYS A 46 -6.32 -5.80 -13.85
N ARG A 47 -5.29 -6.07 -13.02
CA ARG A 47 -4.25 -7.03 -13.42
C ARG A 47 -4.62 -8.51 -13.29
N LYS A 48 -5.54 -8.88 -12.38
CA LYS A 48 -6.03 -10.26 -12.32
C LYS A 48 -6.94 -10.57 -13.53
N ARG A 49 -7.88 -9.66 -13.83
CA ARG A 49 -8.78 -9.77 -14.99
C ARG A 49 -8.08 -9.73 -16.35
N LEU A 50 -6.95 -9.02 -16.49
CA LEU A 50 -6.17 -8.98 -17.75
C LEU A 50 -5.36 -10.26 -18.02
N LEU A 51 -4.90 -10.94 -16.98
CA LEU A 51 -4.17 -12.21 -17.10
C LEU A 51 -5.13 -13.38 -17.36
N ASP A 52 -6.32 -13.36 -16.74
CA ASP A 52 -7.37 -14.34 -17.01
C ASP A 52 -7.93 -14.24 -18.45
N TYR A 53 -7.92 -13.05 -19.08
CA TYR A 53 -8.41 -12.85 -20.45
C TYR A 53 -7.46 -13.37 -21.55
N LYS A 54 -6.17 -13.57 -21.27
CA LYS A 54 -5.16 -13.96 -22.27
C LYS A 54 -4.88 -15.47 -22.30
N LYS A 55 -5.55 -16.25 -21.43
CA LYS A 55 -5.38 -17.70 -21.28
C LYS A 55 -6.62 -18.49 -21.71
N GLY A 56 -7.66 -17.81 -22.21
CA GLY A 56 -8.85 -18.41 -22.83
C GLY A 56 -8.74 -18.42 -24.34
#